data_AF-A0A379FYT9-F1
#
_entry.id   AF-A0A379FYT9-F1
#
_cell.length_a   1.000
_cell.length_b   1.000
_cell.length_c   1.000
_cell.angle_alpha   90.00
_cell.angle_beta   90.00
_cell.angle_gamma   90.00
#
_symmetry.space_group_name_H-M   'P 1'
#
loop_
_entity.id
_entity.type
_entity.pdbx_description
1 polymer ?
#
loop_
_entity_poly.entity_id
_entity_poly.type
_entity_poly.pdbx_seq_one_letter_code
_entity_poly.pdbx_strand_id
1 'polypeptide(L)'
;MFSGKYGLQTGSEYHECLISFVKSEKMNGNLSLRKYNFIACLKWVLPILIIFTGIYFLGAIYLFIVESSLLSLVIAIALGAALIIVLSILSIFPFDLQSQFDAIDGRFDDESLLRLCKHNAPDDVIDQIIRALKNGNTLSFSELYDIFWLCSRTSAGVDGGRLLAERYAQIKCRVRLRPFTKGHTE
;
A
#
# COMPACT_ATOMS: atom_id res chain seq x y z
N MET A 1 37.93 20.62 -9.49
CA MET A 1 36.69 21.40 -9.39
C MET A 1 35.56 20.39 -9.56
N PHE A 2 34.89 20.08 -8.44
CA PHE A 2 33.90 19.03 -8.14
C PHE A 2 33.82 17.77 -9.02
N SER A 3 34.30 16.68 -8.41
CA SER A 3 34.26 15.29 -8.85
C SER A 3 32.97 14.61 -8.39
N GLY A 4 32.34 13.89 -9.32
CA GLY A 4 31.94 12.50 -9.13
C GLY A 4 30.59 12.23 -8.47
N LYS A 5 29.73 11.50 -9.22
CA LYS A 5 28.61 10.66 -8.73
C LYS A 5 27.51 11.51 -8.08
N TYR A 6 26.25 11.48 -8.49
CA TYR A 6 25.36 10.33 -8.50
C TYR A 6 24.32 10.53 -9.61
N GLY A 7 24.29 9.58 -10.55
CA GLY A 7 23.05 9.31 -11.26
C GLY A 7 22.10 8.67 -10.27
N LEU A 8 21.10 9.41 -9.84
CA LEU A 8 19.96 8.89 -9.12
C LEU A 8 18.76 9.06 -10.04
N GLN A 9 18.11 7.93 -10.34
CA GLN A 9 16.88 7.91 -11.11
C GLN A 9 15.82 8.67 -10.31
N THR A 10 15.49 9.87 -10.79
CA THR A 10 14.44 10.75 -10.27
C THR A 10 13.12 10.00 -10.19
N GLY A 11 12.74 9.62 -8.97
CA GLY A 11 11.58 8.77 -8.67
C GLY A 11 11.85 7.73 -7.58
N SER A 12 13.06 7.17 -7.51
CA SER A 12 13.42 6.20 -6.47
C SER A 12 13.80 6.86 -5.14
N GLU A 13 14.47 8.02 -5.17
CA GLU A 13 14.97 8.72 -3.97
C GLU A 13 13.89 9.09 -2.96
N TYR A 14 12.81 9.74 -3.42
CA TYR A 14 11.67 10.11 -2.57
C TYR A 14 11.03 8.89 -1.93
N HIS A 15 10.89 7.83 -2.72
CA HIS A 15 10.29 6.58 -2.27
C HIS A 15 11.18 5.82 -1.28
N GLU A 16 12.47 5.74 -1.55
CA GLU A 16 13.47 5.12 -0.68
C GLU A 16 13.64 5.90 0.64
N CYS A 17 13.59 7.24 0.58
CA CYS A 17 13.60 8.10 1.76
C CYS A 17 12.38 7.81 2.65
N LEU A 18 11.17 7.80 2.08
CA LEU A 18 9.96 7.51 2.84
C LEU A 18 9.98 6.10 3.45
N ILE A 19 10.38 5.07 2.68
CA ILE A 19 10.46 3.70 3.18
C ILE A 19 11.52 3.57 4.29
N SER A 20 12.69 4.18 4.12
CA SER A 20 13.76 4.12 5.12
C SER A 20 13.37 4.86 6.39
N PHE A 21 12.66 5.98 6.29
CA PHE A 21 12.11 6.70 7.43
C PHE A 21 11.09 5.85 8.20
N VAL A 22 10.11 5.24 7.51
CA VAL A 22 9.12 4.37 8.17
C VAL A 22 9.77 3.16 8.84
N LYS A 23 10.82 2.59 8.22
CA LYS A 23 11.60 1.51 8.84
C LYS A 23 12.33 1.99 10.10
N SER A 24 12.90 3.20 10.08
CA SER A 24 13.56 3.82 11.23
C SER A 24 12.56 4.07 12.38
N GLU A 25 11.41 4.69 12.08
CA GLU A 25 10.36 4.94 13.07
C GLU A 25 9.83 3.64 13.70
N LYS A 26 9.75 2.55 12.91
CA LYS A 26 9.42 1.22 13.44
C LYS A 26 10.50 0.70 14.40
N MET A 27 11.77 0.78 14.01
CA MET A 27 12.89 0.31 14.83
C MET A 27 13.00 1.07 16.15
N ASN A 28 12.66 2.37 16.12
CA ASN A 28 12.65 3.23 17.29
C ASN A 28 11.39 3.08 18.16
N GLY A 29 10.43 2.24 17.74
CA GLY A 29 9.18 2.00 18.47
C GLY A 29 8.13 3.10 18.33
N ASN A 30 8.38 4.11 17.50
CA ASN A 30 7.48 5.24 17.26
C ASN A 30 6.26 4.85 16.41
N LEU A 31 6.28 3.66 15.79
CA LEU A 31 5.29 3.28 14.79
C LEU A 31 4.94 1.79 14.82
N SER A 32 3.65 1.49 14.98
CA SER A 32 3.12 0.13 14.89
C SER A 32 2.80 -0.23 13.44
N LEU A 33 3.61 -1.13 12.86
CA LEU A 33 3.38 -1.68 11.52
C LEU A 33 2.57 -2.98 11.54
N ARG A 34 1.78 -3.26 12.60
CA ARG A 34 1.10 -4.56 12.73
C ARG A 34 0.15 -4.85 11.55
N LYS A 35 -0.70 -3.89 11.20
CA LYS A 35 -1.62 -4.00 10.06
C LYS A 35 -0.90 -3.91 8.71
N TYR A 36 0.10 -3.03 8.60
CA TYR A 36 1.00 -2.97 7.43
C TYR A 36 1.63 -4.34 7.12
N ASN A 37 2.26 -4.97 8.12
CA ASN A 37 2.93 -6.27 7.96
C ASN A 37 1.92 -7.38 7.66
N PHE A 38 0.72 -7.31 8.23
CA PHE A 38 -0.36 -8.25 7.93
C PHE A 38 -0.77 -8.17 6.45
N ILE A 39 -1.03 -6.97 5.92
CA ILE A 39 -1.39 -6.76 4.50
C ILE A 39 -0.23 -7.17 3.58
N ALA A 40 1.00 -6.80 3.94
CA ALA A 40 2.19 -7.17 3.19
C ALA A 40 2.40 -8.70 3.18
N CYS A 41 2.15 -9.39 4.28
CA CYS A 41 2.20 -10.86 4.36
C CYS A 41 1.08 -11.50 3.52
N LEU A 42 -0.14 -10.97 3.63
CA LEU A 42 -1.32 -11.46 2.90
C LEU A 42 -1.10 -11.43 1.38
N LYS A 43 -0.35 -10.44 0.87
CA LYS A 43 0.07 -10.33 -0.54
C LYS A 43 0.86 -11.55 -1.03
N TRP A 44 1.64 -12.19 -0.16
CA TRP A 44 2.45 -13.36 -0.50
C TRP A 44 1.73 -14.67 -0.18
N VAL A 45 0.98 -14.71 0.92
CA VAL A 45 0.29 -15.95 1.35
C VAL A 45 -0.86 -16.31 0.41
N LEU A 46 -1.70 -15.36 -0.02
CA LEU A 46 -2.86 -15.65 -0.87
C LEU A 46 -2.48 -16.25 -2.23
N PRO A 47 -1.50 -15.71 -3.00
CA PRO A 47 -1.07 -16.33 -4.26
C PRO A 47 -0.51 -17.74 -4.09
N ILE A 48 0.28 -17.97 -3.03
CA ILE A 48 0.83 -19.29 -2.73
C ILE A 48 -0.30 -20.28 -2.44
N LEU A 49 -1.29 -19.86 -1.65
CA LEU A 49 -2.48 -20.67 -1.38
C LEU A 49 -3.23 -21.01 -2.66
N ILE A 50 -3.46 -20.03 -3.55
CA ILE A 50 -4.12 -20.25 -4.85
C ILE A 50 -3.36 -21.29 -5.69
N ILE A 51 -2.03 -21.21 -5.74
CA ILE A 51 -1.21 -22.16 -6.50
C ILE A 51 -1.36 -23.58 -5.94
N PHE A 52 -1.22 -23.76 -4.62
CA PHE A 52 -1.38 -25.08 -4.00
C PHE A 52 -2.80 -25.62 -4.20
N THR A 53 -3.82 -24.84 -3.88
CA THR A 53 -5.22 -25.25 -4.06
C THR A 53 -5.53 -25.57 -5.53
N GLY A 54 -4.95 -24.83 -6.48
CA GLY A 54 -5.05 -25.11 -7.92
C GLY A 54 -4.42 -26.45 -8.33
N ILE A 55 -3.23 -26.77 -7.81
CA ILE A 55 -2.58 -28.07 -8.05
C ILE A 55 -3.43 -29.21 -7.50
N TYR A 56 -3.93 -29.10 -6.27
CA TYR A 56 -4.82 -30.10 -5.66
C TYR A 56 -6.14 -30.25 -6.42
N PHE A 57 -6.69 -29.13 -6.91
CA PHE A 57 -7.92 -29.13 -7.72
C PHE A 57 -7.73 -29.92 -9.03
N LEU A 58 -6.64 -29.65 -9.76
CA LEU A 58 -6.31 -30.36 -10.99
C LEU A 58 -6.02 -31.85 -10.72
N GLY A 59 -5.34 -32.17 -9.61
CA GLY A 59 -5.10 -33.55 -9.18
C GLY A 59 -6.40 -34.30 -8.85
N ALA A 60 -7.35 -33.66 -8.18
CA ALA A 60 -8.65 -34.25 -7.87
C ALA A 60 -9.48 -34.50 -9.14
N ILE A 61 -9.44 -33.58 -10.11
CA ILE A 61 -10.06 -33.79 -11.43
C ILE A 61 -9.41 -34.97 -12.16
N TYR A 62 -8.09 -35.04 -12.17
CA TYR A 62 -7.37 -36.13 -12.81
C TYR A 62 -7.74 -37.50 -12.20
N LEU A 63 -7.76 -37.60 -10.87
CA LEU A 63 -8.17 -38.82 -10.17
C LEU A 63 -9.64 -39.17 -10.43
N PHE A 64 -10.53 -38.18 -10.57
CA PHE A 64 -11.90 -38.44 -10.99
C PHE A 64 -11.96 -39.02 -12.41
N ILE A 65 -11.19 -38.46 -13.36
CA ILE A 65 -11.16 -38.94 -14.75
C ILE A 65 -10.60 -40.37 -14.85
N VAL A 66 -9.54 -40.67 -14.09
CA VAL A 66 -8.84 -41.96 -14.17
C VAL A 66 -9.52 -43.04 -13.34
N GLU A 67 -9.98 -42.73 -12.13
CA GLU A 67 -10.48 -43.71 -11.17
C GLU A 67 -12.00 -43.67 -11.00
N SER A 68 -12.71 -42.73 -11.65
CA SER A 68 -14.17 -42.54 -11.53
C SER A 68 -14.64 -42.37 -10.07
N SER A 69 -13.77 -41.91 -9.19
CA SER A 69 -14.03 -41.78 -7.76
C SER A 69 -14.94 -40.58 -7.45
N LEU A 70 -16.15 -40.85 -6.96
CA LEU A 70 -17.09 -39.82 -6.49
C LEU A 70 -16.49 -38.92 -5.39
N LEU A 71 -15.59 -39.46 -4.57
CA LEU A 71 -14.90 -38.71 -3.54
C LEU A 71 -13.96 -37.64 -4.15
N SER A 72 -13.27 -37.97 -5.23
CA SER A 72 -12.42 -37.03 -5.97
C SER A 72 -13.23 -35.89 -6.60
N LEU A 73 -14.46 -36.18 -7.05
CA LEU A 73 -15.39 -35.15 -7.56
C LEU A 73 -15.83 -34.18 -6.46
N VAL A 74 -16.19 -34.67 -5.28
CA VAL A 74 -16.58 -33.82 -4.14
C VAL A 74 -15.42 -32.92 -3.70
N ILE A 75 -14.20 -33.47 -3.65
CA ILE A 75 -12.98 -32.71 -3.34
C ILE A 75 -12.72 -31.62 -4.39
N ALA A 76 -12.87 -31.93 -5.68
CA ALA A 76 -12.71 -30.94 -6.75
C ALA A 76 -13.71 -29.79 -6.62
N ILE A 77 -14.98 -30.07 -6.33
CA ILE A 77 -16.01 -29.03 -6.12
C ILE A 77 -15.65 -28.14 -4.91
N ALA A 78 -15.24 -28.75 -3.80
CA ALA A 78 -14.86 -28.01 -2.59
C ALA A 78 -13.63 -27.10 -2.83
N LEU A 79 -12.60 -27.62 -3.51
CA LEU A 79 -11.41 -26.84 -3.88
C LEU A 79 -11.73 -25.73 -4.88
N GLY A 80 -12.62 -26.00 -5.84
CA GLY A 80 -13.11 -24.99 -6.79
C GLY A 80 -13.85 -23.84 -6.10
N ALA A 81 -14.73 -24.15 -5.15
CA ALA A 81 -15.40 -23.13 -4.34
C ALA A 81 -14.41 -22.31 -3.49
N ALA A 82 -13.42 -22.97 -2.88
CA ALA A 82 -12.37 -22.30 -2.12
C ALA A 82 -11.54 -21.36 -3.01
N LEU A 83 -11.17 -21.78 -4.23
CA LEU A 83 -10.46 -20.93 -5.19
C LEU A 83 -11.26 -19.68 -5.55
N ILE A 84 -12.57 -19.81 -5.79
CA ILE A 84 -13.44 -18.66 -6.11
C ILE A 84 -13.48 -17.67 -4.95
N ILE A 85 -13.60 -18.14 -3.70
CA ILE A 85 -13.60 -17.28 -2.51
C ILE A 85 -12.27 -16.54 -2.38
N VAL A 86 -11.15 -17.26 -2.51
CA VAL A 86 -9.80 -16.69 -2.37
C VAL A 86 -9.52 -15.67 -3.48
N LEU A 87 -9.91 -15.96 -4.73
CA LEU A 87 -9.79 -15.02 -5.84
C LEU A 87 -10.69 -13.79 -5.67
N SER A 88 -11.88 -13.96 -5.11
CA SER A 88 -12.79 -12.84 -4.80
C SER A 88 -12.23 -11.94 -3.69
N ILE A 89 -11.55 -12.52 -2.70
CA ILE A 89 -10.82 -11.75 -1.68
C ILE A 89 -9.67 -10.99 -2.36
N LEU A 90 -8.87 -11.67 -3.19
CA LEU A 90 -7.72 -11.06 -3.86
C LEU A 90 -8.11 -9.91 -4.82
N SER A 91 -9.29 -9.97 -5.43
CA SER A 91 -9.79 -8.91 -6.32
C SER A 91 -10.27 -7.65 -5.57
N ILE A 92 -10.67 -7.80 -4.31
CA ILE A 92 -11.18 -6.69 -3.49
C ILE A 92 -10.07 -6.05 -2.65
N PHE A 93 -9.05 -6.81 -2.24
CA PHE A 93 -7.97 -6.29 -1.41
C PHE A 93 -6.96 -5.46 -2.23
N PRO A 94 -6.84 -4.14 -1.99
CA PRO A 94 -5.82 -3.34 -2.64
C PRO A 94 -4.44 -3.67 -2.06
N PHE A 95 -3.56 -4.25 -2.89
CA PHE A 95 -2.15 -4.54 -2.54
C PHE A 95 -1.17 -3.45 -3.00
N ASP A 96 -1.69 -2.25 -3.28
CA ASP A 96 -0.87 -1.11 -3.65
C ASP A 96 -0.04 -0.63 -2.44
N LEU A 97 0.98 0.18 -2.71
CA LEU A 97 1.82 0.68 -1.64
C LEU A 97 1.03 1.63 -0.73
N GLN A 98 0.08 2.36 -1.31
CA GLN A 98 -0.75 3.31 -0.58
C GLN A 98 -1.67 2.63 0.44
N SER A 99 -2.30 1.50 0.14
CA SER A 99 -3.10 0.75 1.12
C SER A 99 -2.28 0.27 2.32
N GLN A 100 -0.98 0.02 2.12
CA GLN A 100 -0.07 -0.35 3.20
C GLN A 100 0.19 0.85 4.12
N PHE A 101 0.39 2.05 3.56
CA PHE A 101 0.52 3.28 4.34
C PHE A 101 -0.80 3.70 5.01
N ASP A 102 -1.95 3.48 4.37
CA ASP A 102 -3.29 3.67 4.97
C ASP A 102 -3.51 2.76 6.20
N ALA A 103 -2.82 1.62 6.26
CA ALA A 103 -2.91 0.69 7.38
C ALA A 103 -2.00 1.04 8.56
N ILE A 104 -1.21 2.11 8.47
CA ILE A 104 -0.41 2.61 9.58
C ILE A 104 -1.32 3.45 10.48
N ASP A 105 -1.60 2.95 11.69
CA ASP A 105 -2.46 3.63 12.67
C ASP A 105 -1.80 4.87 13.34
N GLY A 106 -0.54 5.17 13.01
CA GLY A 106 0.23 6.28 13.56
C GLY A 106 -0.19 7.65 13.00
N ARG A 107 -0.06 8.70 13.82
CA ARG A 107 -0.18 10.09 13.38
C ARG A 107 1.21 10.68 13.19
N PHE A 108 1.36 11.45 12.14
CA PHE A 108 2.56 12.22 11.83
C PHE A 108 2.37 13.65 12.35
N ASP A 109 3.25 14.09 13.24
CA ASP A 109 3.21 15.36 13.96
C ASP A 109 4.53 16.15 13.80
N ASP A 110 4.62 17.32 14.43
CA ASP A 110 5.80 18.20 14.35
C ASP A 110 7.09 17.51 14.87
N GLU A 111 6.99 16.64 15.87
CA GLU A 111 8.14 15.86 16.32
C GLU A 111 8.59 14.84 15.28
N SER A 112 7.64 14.18 14.61
CA SER A 112 7.91 13.28 13.48
C SER A 112 8.54 14.02 12.30
N LEU A 113 8.10 15.26 12.04
CA LEU A 113 8.70 16.14 11.04
C LEU A 113 10.15 16.48 11.38
N LEU A 114 10.46 16.81 12.64
CA LEU A 114 11.84 17.07 13.07
C LEU A 114 12.74 15.83 12.88
N ARG A 115 12.22 14.63 13.15
CA ARG A 115 12.95 13.37 12.87
C ARG A 115 13.11 13.12 11.39
N LEU A 116 12.10 13.45 10.58
CA LEU A 116 12.16 13.34 9.11
C LEU A 116 13.21 14.29 8.52
N CYS A 117 13.32 15.53 9.03
CA CYS A 117 14.36 16.47 8.63
C CYS A 117 15.76 15.93 8.96
N LYS A 118 15.95 15.34 10.14
CA LYS A 118 17.21 14.67 10.53
C LYS A 118 17.52 13.44 9.68
N HIS A 119 16.51 12.87 9.01
CA HIS A 119 16.64 11.75 8.10
C HIS A 119 16.95 12.18 6.65
N ASN A 120 17.35 13.44 6.44
CA ASN A 120 17.70 14.03 5.14
C ASN A 120 16.58 13.88 4.10
N ALA A 121 15.33 14.12 4.51
CA ALA A 121 14.23 14.21 3.56
C ALA A 121 14.42 15.42 2.63
N PRO A 122 13.95 15.34 1.36
CA PRO A 122 14.01 16.46 0.43
C PRO A 122 13.31 17.72 0.96
N ASP A 123 13.91 18.89 0.73
CA ASP A 123 13.41 20.18 1.24
C ASP A 123 12.00 20.52 0.73
N ASP A 124 11.69 20.17 -0.52
CA ASP A 124 10.38 20.38 -1.12
C ASP A 124 9.28 19.55 -0.44
N VAL A 125 9.62 18.35 0.04
CA VAL A 125 8.72 17.51 0.84
C VAL A 125 8.51 18.11 2.22
N ILE A 126 9.59 18.56 2.88
CA ILE A 126 9.53 19.20 4.20
C ILE A 126 8.62 20.42 4.16
N ASP A 127 8.78 21.29 3.16
CA ASP A 127 7.96 22.50 2.99
C ASP A 127 6.47 22.19 2.83
N GLN A 128 6.12 21.14 2.07
CA GLN A 128 4.73 20.74 1.89
C GLN A 128 4.13 20.12 3.15
N ILE A 129 4.91 19.35 3.90
CA ILE A 129 4.48 18.80 5.18
C ILE A 129 4.24 19.90 6.21
N ILE A 130 5.12 20.90 6.30
CA ILE A 130 4.94 22.07 7.19
C ILE A 130 3.62 22.78 6.88
N ARG A 131 3.32 23.01 5.59
CA ARG A 131 2.06 23.64 5.17
C ARG A 131 0.85 22.79 5.55
N ALA A 132 0.95 21.47 5.38
CA ALA A 132 -0.14 20.55 5.69
C ALA A 132 -0.38 20.43 7.20
N LEU A 133 0.67 20.36 8.02
CA LEU A 133 0.58 20.35 9.49
C LEU A 133 0.01 21.65 10.04
N LYS A 134 0.38 22.82 9.47
CA LYS A 134 -0.17 24.12 9.88
C LYS A 134 -1.70 24.20 9.74
N ASN A 135 -2.29 23.42 8.84
CA ASN A 135 -3.72 23.42 8.59
C ASN A 135 -4.49 22.34 9.37
N GLY A 136 -3.83 21.27 9.83
CA GLY A 136 -4.49 20.08 10.37
C GLY A 136 -3.92 19.53 11.68
N ASN A 137 -2.85 20.12 12.22
CA ASN A 137 -2.04 19.71 13.38
C ASN A 137 -1.41 18.30 13.31
N THR A 138 -1.97 17.37 12.55
CA THR A 138 -1.46 16.02 12.34
C THR A 138 -1.77 15.54 10.92
N LEU A 139 -0.94 14.64 10.40
CA LEU A 139 -1.15 13.97 9.12
C LEU A 139 -1.20 12.45 9.31
N SER A 140 -1.96 11.78 8.47
CA SER A 140 -1.87 10.32 8.32
C SER A 140 -0.66 9.94 7.46
N PHE A 141 -0.17 8.71 7.64
CA PHE A 141 0.95 8.20 6.83
C PHE A 141 0.61 8.04 5.35
N SER A 142 -0.67 7.93 4.99
CA SER A 142 -1.10 7.94 3.59
C SER A 142 -1.14 9.34 2.98
N GLU A 143 -1.49 10.37 3.76
CA GLU A 143 -1.31 11.77 3.35
C GLU A 143 0.18 12.11 3.19
N LEU A 144 1.04 11.60 4.08
CA LEU A 144 2.49 11.71 3.95
C LEU A 144 2.98 11.07 2.64
N TYR A 145 2.52 9.86 2.33
CA TYR A 145 2.81 9.20 1.05
C TYR A 145 2.35 10.04 -0.16
N ASP A 146 1.17 10.67 -0.07
CA ASP A 146 0.64 11.52 -1.14
C ASP A 146 1.51 12.75 -1.38
N ILE A 147 2.05 13.38 -0.32
CA ILE A 147 2.99 14.50 -0.43
C ILE A 147 4.30 14.05 -1.11
N PHE A 148 4.90 12.94 -0.64
CA PHE A 148 6.12 12.39 -1.24
C PHE A 148 5.94 12.03 -2.72
N TRP A 149 4.79 11.45 -3.06
CA TRP A 149 4.46 11.12 -4.45
C TRP A 149 4.33 12.38 -5.31
N LEU A 150 3.69 13.43 -4.80
CA LEU A 150 3.49 14.67 -5.53
C LEU A 150 4.84 15.35 -5.81
N CYS A 151 5.66 15.52 -4.76
CA CYS A 151 7.00 16.08 -4.85
C CYS A 151 7.91 15.31 -5.83
N SER A 152 7.84 13.98 -5.78
CA SER A 152 8.57 13.12 -6.72
C SER A 152 8.16 13.33 -8.19
N ARG A 153 6.88 13.58 -8.45
CA ARG A 153 6.37 13.78 -9.82
C ARG A 153 6.62 15.19 -10.32
N THR A 154 6.52 16.20 -9.46
CA THR A 154 6.83 17.59 -9.80
C THR A 154 8.32 17.76 -10.09
N SER A 155 9.20 17.12 -9.31
CA SER A 155 10.64 17.11 -9.57
C SER A 155 11.02 16.35 -10.86
N ALA A 156 10.21 15.36 -11.25
CA ALA A 156 10.33 14.69 -12.55
C ALA A 156 9.78 15.53 -13.73
N GLY A 157 9.32 16.77 -13.49
CA GLY A 157 8.83 17.67 -14.53
C GLY A 157 7.42 17.34 -15.04
N VAL A 158 6.64 16.56 -14.28
CA VAL A 158 5.23 16.30 -14.63
C VAL A 158 4.38 17.50 -14.23
N ASP A 159 3.58 17.99 -15.18
CA ASP A 159 2.77 19.19 -15.02
C ASP A 159 1.71 19.05 -13.91
N GLY A 160 1.64 20.02 -13.01
CA GLY A 160 0.84 19.97 -11.77
C GLY A 160 -0.67 19.80 -12.01
N GLY A 161 -1.18 20.34 -13.12
CA GLY A 161 -2.58 20.18 -13.51
C GLY A 161 -2.97 18.74 -13.87
N ARG A 162 -2.04 17.98 -14.47
CA ARG A 162 -2.23 16.56 -14.80
C ARG A 162 -2.12 15.68 -13.55
N LEU A 163 -1.21 16.02 -12.63
CA LEU A 163 -1.02 15.30 -11.37
C LEU A 163 -2.23 15.38 -10.44
N LEU A 164 -2.85 16.55 -10.36
CA LEU A 164 -4.08 16.74 -9.57
C LEU A 164 -5.25 15.94 -10.13
N ALA A 165 -5.39 15.84 -11.45
CA ALA A 165 -6.44 15.03 -12.08
C ALA A 165 -6.23 13.52 -11.84
N GLU A 166 -5.00 13.02 -11.99
CA GLU A 166 -4.63 11.63 -11.71
C GLU A 166 -4.85 11.26 -10.23
N ARG A 167 -4.45 12.13 -9.30
CA ARG A 167 -4.66 11.89 -7.87
C ARG A 167 -6.10 12.08 -7.43
N TYR A 168 -6.82 13.04 -7.98
CA TYR A 168 -8.25 13.20 -7.71
C TYR A 168 -9.04 11.96 -8.14
N ALA A 169 -8.68 11.33 -9.27
CA ALA A 169 -9.27 10.05 -9.67
C ALA A 169 -9.01 8.94 -8.63
N GLN A 170 -7.78 8.83 -8.11
CA GLN A 170 -7.41 7.86 -7.08
C GLN A 170 -8.08 8.13 -5.72
N ILE A 171 -8.19 9.39 -5.30
CA ILE A 171 -8.91 9.80 -4.08
C ILE A 171 -10.41 9.56 -4.22
N LYS A 172 -11.02 9.90 -5.36
CA LYS A 172 -12.46 9.70 -5.63
C LYS A 172 -12.85 8.21 -5.65
N CYS A 173 -12.00 7.34 -6.18
CA CYS A 173 -12.19 5.90 -6.07
C CYS A 173 -12.20 5.43 -4.60
N ARG A 174 -11.32 5.97 -3.75
CA ARG A 174 -11.27 5.64 -2.30
C ARG A 174 -12.48 6.15 -1.53
N VAL A 175 -12.96 7.38 -1.80
CA VAL A 175 -14.16 7.95 -1.15
C VAL A 175 -15.42 7.15 -1.50
N ARG A 176 -15.51 6.60 -2.73
CA ARG A 176 -16.63 5.73 -3.14
C ARG A 176 -16.61 4.35 -2.47
N LEU A 177 -15.47 3.90 -1.98
CA LEU A 177 -15.30 2.58 -1.32
C LEU A 177 -15.50 2.63 0.21
N ARG A 178 -15.63 3.82 0.81
CA ARG A 178 -16.03 3.93 2.22
C ARG A 178 -17.57 3.93 2.29
N PRO A 179 -18.21 3.04 3.08
CA PRO A 179 -19.62 3.22 3.38
C PRO A 179 -19.80 4.58 4.03
N PHE A 180 -20.66 5.40 3.44
CA PHE A 180 -21.01 6.71 3.94
C PHE A 180 -21.76 6.52 5.27
N THR A 181 -21.06 6.44 6.39
CA THR A 181 -21.68 6.61 7.70
C THR A 181 -22.09 8.06 7.80
N LYS A 182 -23.36 8.35 7.52
CA LYS A 182 -24.02 9.58 7.94
C LYS A 182 -23.96 9.62 9.47
N GLY A 183 -22.94 10.27 10.01
CA GLY A 183 -22.84 10.60 11.43
C GLY A 183 -23.50 11.95 11.68
N HIS A 184 -24.53 11.93 12.52
CA HIS A 184 -25.11 13.05 13.26
C HIS A 184 -25.74 14.19 12.45
N THR A 185 -27.02 14.00 12.09
CA THR A 185 -27.98 15.10 12.29
C THR A 185 -28.15 15.32 13.78
N GLU A 186 -27.92 16.57 14.19
CA GLU A 186 -28.21 17.14 15.51
C GLU A 186 -29.61 16.79 16.03
#